data_AF-A0A6V7JFN2-F1
#
_entry.id   AF-A0A6V7JFN2-F1
#
_cell.length_a   1.000
_cell.length_b   1.000
_cell.length_c   1.000
_cell.angle_alpha   90.00
_cell.angle_beta   90.00
_cell.angle_gamma   90.00
#
_symmetry.space_group_name_H-M   'P 1'
#
loop_
_entity.id
_entity.type
_entity.pdbx_description
1 polymer ?
#
loop_
_entity_poly.entity_id
_entity_poly.type
_entity_poly.pdbx_seq_one_letter_code
_entity_poly.pdbx_strand_id
1 'polypeptide(L)' 'KTCKDTEYRCANGYCIKQTWVCDGERDCADDSDETNC' A
#
# COMPACT_ATOMS: atom_id res chain seq x y z
N LYS A 1 0.54 -6.01 14.96
CA LYS A 1 -0.82 -5.57 14.61
C LYS A 1 -0.94 -5.66 13.11
N THR A 2 -1.88 -6.47 12.61
CA THR A 2 -2.21 -6.59 11.19
C THR A 2 -2.85 -5.27 10.73
N CYS A 3 -2.60 -4.83 9.50
CA CYS A 3 -3.28 -3.67 8.92
C CYS A 3 -4.81 -3.83 9.05
N LYS A 4 -5.56 -2.72 9.06
CA LYS A 4 -7.03 -2.76 9.02
C LYS A 4 -7.49 -3.43 7.73
N ASP A 5 -8.73 -3.92 7.75
CA ASP A 5 -9.37 -4.55 6.59
C ASP A 5 -9.38 -3.64 5.34
N THR A 6 -9.47 -2.31 5.55
CA THR A 6 -9.45 -1.28 4.50
C THR A 6 -8.04 -0.76 4.18
N GLU A 7 -7.00 -1.39 4.72
CA GLU A 7 -5.61 -0.98 4.54
C GLU A 7 -4.85 -2.05 3.75
N TYR A 8 -4.03 -1.63 2.81
CA TYR A 8 -3.12 -2.50 2.08
C TYR A 8 -1.77 -2.55 2.79
N ARG A 9 -1.20 -3.76 2.90
CA ARG A 9 0.11 -3.95 3.49
C ARG A 9 1.18 -3.90 2.40
N CYS A 10 1.95 -2.83 2.41
CA CYS A 10 3.16 -2.67 1.59
C CYS A 10 4.13 -3.85 1.79
N ALA A 11 5.00 -4.06 0.81
CA ALA A 11 6.05 -5.09 0.89
C ALA A 11 7.02 -4.85 2.06
N ASN A 12 7.28 -3.59 2.41
CA ASN A 12 8.08 -3.22 3.59
C ASN A 12 7.36 -3.43 4.93
N GLY A 13 6.09 -3.85 4.93
CA GLY A 13 5.27 -4.06 6.13
C GLY A 13 4.51 -2.83 6.62
N TYR A 14 4.61 -1.69 5.91
CA TYR A 14 3.78 -0.50 6.18
C TYR A 14 2.33 -0.72 5.73
N CYS A 15 1.41 0.01 6.32
CA CYS A 15 -0.01 -0.07 5.99
C CYS A 15 -0.45 1.26 5.37
N ILE A 16 -0.97 1.22 4.16
CA ILE A 16 -1.57 2.37 3.48
C ILE A 16 -3.07 2.11 3.27
N LYS A 17 -3.84 3.09 2.80
CA LYS A 17 -5.24 2.84 2.45
C LYS A 17 -5.31 1.94 1.22
N GLN A 18 -6.26 1.01 1.18
CA GLN A 18 -6.52 0.23 -0.05
C GLN A 18 -6.87 1.09 -1.26
N THR A 19 -7.40 2.30 -1.05
CA THR A 19 -7.71 3.25 -2.11
C THR A 19 -6.48 3.92 -2.71
N TRP A 20 -5.31 3.77 -2.07
CA TRP A 20 -4.02 4.29 -2.52
C TRP A 20 -3.20 3.22 -3.24
N VAL A 21 -3.80 2.07 -3.54
CA VAL A 21 -3.14 1.04 -4.34
C VAL A 21 -3.47 1.30 -5.79
N CYS A 22 -2.43 1.47 -6.62
CA CYS A 22 -2.53 1.83 -8.03
C CYS A 22 -3.23 3.16 -8.29
N ASP A 23 -3.03 4.15 -7.44
CA ASP A 23 -3.65 5.47 -7.63
C ASP A 23 -2.77 6.45 -8.41
N GLY A 24 -1.55 6.03 -8.75
CA GLY A 24 -0.56 6.82 -9.47
C GLY A 24 0.37 7.64 -8.57
N GLU A 25 0.19 7.57 -7.25
CA GLU A 25 1.08 8.16 -6.25
C GLU A 25 1.81 7.07 -5.46
N ARG A 26 3.07 7.34 -5.12
CA ARG A 26 3.85 6.43 -4.28
C ARG A 26 3.49 6.66 -2.82
N ASP A 27 2.62 5.83 -2.27
CA ASP A 27 2.28 5.81 -0.85
C ASP A 27 3.09 4.79 -0.05
N CYS A 28 3.45 3.64 -0.64
CA CYS A 28 4.45 2.76 -0.03
C CYS A 28 5.86 3.31 -0.27
N ALA A 29 6.67 3.34 0.79
CA ALA A 29 8.09 3.74 0.68
C ALA A 29 8.91 2.86 -0.30
N ASP A 30 8.43 1.66 -0.58
CA ASP A 30 9.01 0.70 -1.52
C ASP A 30 8.31 0.69 -2.89
N ASP A 31 7.37 1.61 -3.14
CA ASP A 31 6.55 1.68 -4.37
C ASP A 31 5.65 0.46 -4.60
N SER A 32 5.63 -0.49 -3.65
CA SER A 32 4.94 -1.78 -3.78
C SER A 32 3.42 -1.70 -3.96
N ASP A 33 2.83 -0.55 -3.69
CA ASP A 33 1.44 -0.18 -3.99
C ASP A 33 1.21 0.17 -5.47
N GLU A 34 2.23 0.69 -6.16
CA GLU A 34 2.18 1.13 -7.55
C GLU A 34 2.89 0.16 -8.52
N THR A 35 3.80 -0.69 -8.02
CA THR A 35 4.61 -1.57 -8.89
C THR A 35 3.87 -2.81 -9.41
N ASN A 36 2.71 -3.18 -8.83
CA ASN A 36 1.98 -4.40 -9.20
C ASN A 36 0.48 -4.16 -9.41
N CYS A 37 0.18 -3.21 -10.30
CA CYS A 37 -1.07 -3.15 -11.04
C CYS A 37 -0.97 -3.87 -12.39
#